data_AF-A0A5C6F0Z9-F1
#
_entry.id   AF-A0A5C6F0Z9-F1
#
_cell.length_a   1.000
_cell.length_b   1.000
_cell.length_c   1.000
_cell.angle_alpha   90.00
_cell.angle_beta   90.00
_cell.angle_gamma   90.00
#
_symmetry.space_group_name_H-M   'P 1'
#
loop_
_entity.id
_entity.type
_entity.pdbx_description
1 polymer ?
#
loop_
_entity_poly.entity_id
_entity_poly.type
_entity_poly.pdbx_seq_one_letter_code
_entity_poly.pdbx_strand_id
1 'polypeptide(L)'
;MATEALEVVSGVLKANMRGADRLYQSGGEGFRAILPQTGIDGVRIVATKMIERIRDADFQRNKGLCQVITLSAGACSICHSDDVTSGKI
;
A
#
# COMPACT_ATOMS: atom_id res chain seq x y z
N MET A 1 -17.16 3.09 14.18
CA MET A 1 -16.58 1.72 14.16
C MET A 1 -15.80 1.48 12.87
N ALA A 2 -16.40 1.03 11.75
CA ALA A 2 -15.62 0.70 10.53
C ALA A 2 -14.93 1.93 9.86
N THR A 3 -15.61 3.07 9.81
CA THR A 3 -15.07 4.30 9.18
C THR A 3 -13.84 4.85 9.90
N GLU A 4 -13.81 4.82 11.23
CA GLU A 4 -12.71 5.39 12.04
C GLU A 4 -11.40 4.61 11.86
N ALA A 5 -11.49 3.28 11.83
CA ALA A 5 -10.34 2.43 11.52
C ALA A 5 -9.79 2.72 10.12
N LEU A 6 -10.68 2.88 9.13
CA LEU A 6 -10.28 3.20 7.75
C LEU A 6 -9.64 4.59 7.61
N GLU A 7 -10.06 5.57 8.42
CA GLU A 7 -9.41 6.88 8.49
C GLU A 7 -7.97 6.77 9.01
N VAL A 8 -7.74 5.99 10.08
CA VAL A 8 -6.40 5.73 10.62
C VAL A 8 -5.54 5.00 9.58
N VAL A 9 -6.08 3.93 8.98
CA VAL A 9 -5.38 3.19 7.90
C VAL A 9 -5.00 4.12 6.76
N SER A 10 -5.95 4.94 6.26
CA SER A 10 -5.72 5.91 5.19
C SER A 10 -4.63 6.92 5.55
N GLY A 11 -4.64 7.43 6.78
CA GLY A 11 -3.61 8.34 7.29
C GLY A 11 -2.23 7.69 7.32
N VAL A 12 -2.13 6.47 7.87
CA VAL A 12 -0.87 5.72 7.94
C VAL A 12 -0.33 5.41 6.55
N LEU A 13 -1.18 4.94 5.62
CA LEU A 13 -0.76 4.65 4.25
C LEU A 13 -0.25 5.91 3.54
N LYS A 14 -0.99 7.02 3.61
CA LYS A 14 -0.59 8.30 2.98
C LYS A 14 0.71 8.85 3.54
N ALA A 15 0.90 8.80 4.86
CA ALA A 15 2.12 9.30 5.50
C ALA A 15 3.37 8.51 5.13
N ASN A 16 3.22 7.30 4.59
CA ASN A 16 4.33 6.42 4.22
C ASN A 16 4.58 6.34 2.71
N MET A 17 3.80 7.08 1.91
CA MET A 17 3.90 7.17 0.45
C MET A 17 4.73 8.37 0.00
N ARG A 18 5.33 8.27 -1.19
CA ARG A 18 6.05 9.37 -1.85
C ARG A 18 5.05 10.30 -2.54
N GLY A 19 5.45 11.54 -2.83
CA GLY A 19 4.58 12.51 -3.53
C GLY A 19 4.11 12.06 -4.92
N ALA A 20 4.88 11.20 -5.60
CA ALA A 20 4.52 10.61 -6.88
C ALA A 20 3.53 9.44 -6.76
N ASP A 21 3.45 8.80 -5.59
CA ASP A 21 2.56 7.66 -5.37
C ASP A 21 1.10 8.15 -5.30
N ARG A 22 0.16 7.24 -5.61
CA ARG A 22 -1.27 7.51 -5.56
C ARG A 22 -1.99 6.42 -4.80
N LEU A 23 -2.75 6.81 -3.78
CA LEU A 23 -3.59 5.91 -2.99
C LEU A 23 -5.06 6.15 -3.34
N TYR A 24 -5.78 5.05 -3.58
CA TYR A 24 -7.21 5.05 -3.86
C TYR A 24 -7.92 4.11 -2.88
N GLN A 25 -9.08 4.53 -2.37
CA GLN A 25 -9.96 3.67 -1.58
C GLN A 25 -11.03 3.10 -2.51
N SER A 26 -11.05 1.78 -2.69
CA SER A 26 -12.08 1.08 -3.47
C SER A 26 -13.25 0.73 -2.56
N GLY A 27 -14.46 1.12 -2.97
CA GLY A 27 -15.68 1.17 -2.15
C GLY A 27 -15.88 -0.01 -1.19
N GLY A 28 -15.64 0.25 0.10
CA GLY A 28 -15.69 -0.72 1.19
C GLY A 28 -14.50 -0.55 2.12
N GLU A 29 -13.62 -1.54 2.15
CA GLU A 29 -12.51 -1.62 3.11
C GLU A 29 -11.13 -1.76 2.41
N GLY A 30 -11.10 -1.62 1.09
CA GLY A 30 -9.91 -1.89 0.27
C GLY A 30 -9.16 -0.64 -0.16
N PHE A 31 -7.83 -0.73 -0.18
CA PHE A 31 -6.95 0.29 -0.72
C PHE A 31 -6.17 -0.23 -1.93
N ARG A 32 -5.93 0.65 -2.90
CA ARG A 32 -5.07 0.40 -4.06
C ARG A 32 -4.02 1.50 -4.17
N ALA A 33 -2.79 1.11 -4.43
CA ALA A 33 -1.69 2.03 -4.63
C ALA A 33 -1.15 1.91 -6.06
N ILE A 34 -0.91 3.04 -6.71
CA ILE A 34 -0.08 3.11 -7.91
C ILE A 34 1.26 3.69 -7.47
N LEU A 35 2.33 2.96 -7.76
CA LEU A 35 3.72 3.29 -7.39
C LEU A 35 4.52 3.52 -8.67
N PRO A 36 4.59 4.75 -9.21
CA PRO A 36 5.36 5.04 -10.41
C PRO A 36 6.84 4.69 -10.21
N GLN A 37 7.50 4.30 -11.30
CA GLN A 37 8.94 3.99 -11.32
C GLN A 37 9.35 2.96 -10.24
N THR A 38 8.44 2.05 -9.90
CA THR A 38 8.66 1.04 -8.86
C THR A 38 8.46 -0.35 -9.45
N GLY A 39 9.56 -1.09 -9.57
CA GLY A 39 9.55 -2.50 -9.94
C GLY A 39 9.06 -3.40 -8.80
N ILE A 40 8.84 -4.67 -9.08
CA ILE A 40 8.22 -5.63 -8.13
C ILE A 40 8.95 -5.71 -6.78
N ASP A 41 10.28 -5.64 -6.76
CA ASP A 41 11.08 -5.64 -5.53
C ASP A 41 10.83 -4.39 -4.68
N GLY A 42 10.72 -3.23 -5.34
CA GLY A 42 10.37 -1.98 -4.69
C GLY A 42 8.96 -2.02 -4.13
N VAL A 43 8.01 -2.62 -4.85
CA VAL A 43 6.63 -2.79 -4.35
C VAL A 43 6.63 -3.68 -3.11
N ARG A 44 7.42 -4.76 -3.08
CA ARG A 44 7.55 -5.63 -1.90
C ARG A 44 8.03 -4.85 -0.68
N ILE A 45 9.05 -4.01 -0.82
CA ILE A 45 9.57 -3.18 0.26
C ILE A 45 8.48 -2.23 0.78
N VAL A 46 7.77 -1.54 -0.12
CA VAL A 46 6.69 -0.62 0.26
C VAL A 46 5.56 -1.38 0.96
N ALA A 47 5.12 -2.51 0.43
CA ALA A 47 4.04 -3.32 1.01
C ALA A 47 4.39 -3.84 2.41
N THR A 48 5.60 -4.38 2.60
CA THR A 48 6.07 -4.82 3.93
C THR A 48 6.07 -3.67 4.92
N LYS A 49 6.63 -2.52 4.53
CA LYS A 49 6.61 -1.31 5.37
C LYS A 49 5.18 -0.91 5.75
N MET A 50 4.23 -0.92 4.81
CA MET A 50 2.84 -0.58 5.10
C MET A 50 2.20 -1.55 6.10
N ILE A 51 2.44 -2.85 5.94
CA ILE A 51 1.93 -3.89 6.85
C ILE A 51 2.46 -3.67 8.27
N GLU A 52 3.77 -3.41 8.41
CA GLU A 52 4.39 -3.12 9.70
C GLU A 52 3.79 -1.85 10.34
N ARG A 53 3.64 -0.77 9.56
CA ARG A 53 3.09 0.48 10.07
C ARG A 53 1.64 0.39 10.49
N ILE A 54 0.83 -0.43 9.82
CA ILE A 54 -0.54 -0.70 10.23
C ILE A 54 -0.57 -1.55 11.49
N ARG A 55 0.29 -2.56 11.60
CA ARG A 55 0.39 -3.38 12.82
C ARG A 55 0.74 -2.52 14.04
N ASP A 56 1.62 -1.54 13.88
CA ASP A 56 2.09 -0.67 14.96
C ASP A 56 1.20 0.56 15.18
N ALA A 57 0.18 0.78 14.34
CA ALA A 57 -0.69 1.93 14.45
C ALA A 57 -1.63 1.81 15.66
N ASP A 58 -1.82 2.92 16.36
CA ASP A 58 -2.76 2.99 17.46
C ASP A 58 -4.18 3.21 16.94
N PHE A 59 -5.03 2.20 17.09
CA PHE A 59 -6.46 2.26 16.76
C PHE A 59 -7.34 2.58 17.97
N GLN A 60 -6.75 2.89 19.14
CA GLN A 60 -7.50 3.17 20.36
C GLN A 60 -8.05 4.59 20.38
N ARG A 61 -9.17 4.82 19.67
CA ARG A 61 -9.96 6.05 19.86
C ARG A 61 -11.09 5.92 20.88
N ASN A 62 -11.50 4.68 21.21
CA ASN A 62 -12.51 4.41 22.25
C ASN A 62 -11.87 3.67 23.43
N LYS A 63 -11.84 4.33 24.59
CA LYS A 63 -11.26 3.86 25.85
C LYS A 63 -11.80 2.47 26.23
N GLY A 64 -11.07 1.40 25.95
CA GLY A 64 -11.34 0.09 26.55
C GLY A 64 -11.07 -1.15 25.70
N LEU A 65 -10.97 -1.04 24.37
CA LEU A 65 -10.74 -2.19 23.48
C LEU A 65 -9.52 -1.98 22.60
N CYS A 66 -8.49 -2.79 22.80
CA CYS A 66 -7.36 -2.93 21.87
C CYS A 66 -7.91 -3.53 20.56
N GLN A 67 -8.18 -2.69 19.56
CA GLN A 67 -8.47 -3.16 18.21
C GLN A 67 -7.15 -3.43 17.49
N VAL A 68 -6.85 -4.71 17.28
CA VAL A 68 -5.74 -5.13 16.43
C VAL A 68 -6.25 -5.16 14.99
N ILE A 69 -5.63 -4.38 14.11
CA ILE A 69 -5.95 -4.36 12.68
C ILE A 69 -4.73 -4.85 11.91
N THR A 70 -4.96 -5.76 10.96
CA THR A 70 -3.94 -6.30 10.08
C THR A 70 -4.27 -5.99 8.62
N LEU A 71 -3.24 -5.79 7.80
CA LEU A 71 -3.37 -5.55 6.37
C LEU A 71 -2.78 -6.72 5.57
N SER A 72 -3.50 -7.16 4.54
CA SER A 72 -2.98 -8.05 3.51
C SER A 72 -2.77 -7.25 2.22
N ALA A 73 -1.65 -7.47 1.53
CA ALA A 73 -1.31 -6.74 0.31
C ALA A 73 -0.95 -7.71 -0.83
N GLY A 74 -1.61 -7.52 -1.99
CA GLY A 74 -1.22 -8.12 -3.26
C GLY A 74 -0.57 -7.07 -4.15
N ALA A 75 0.42 -7.49 -4.94
CA ALA A 75 1.21 -6.60 -5.79
C ALA A 75 1.37 -7.16 -7.20
N CYS A 76 1.37 -6.27 -8.18
CA CYS A 76 1.79 -6.55 -9.56
C CYS A 76 2.62 -5.38 -10.08
N SER A 77 3.46 -5.64 -11.08
CA SER A 77 4.27 -4.63 -11.74
C SER A 77 4.17 -4.81 -13.25
N ILE A 78 4.28 -3.71 -13.98
CA ILE A 78 4.36 -3.75 -15.44
C ILE A 78 5.80 -4.09 -15.81
N CYS A 79 6.02 -5.27 -16.38
CA CYS A 79 7.29 -5.61 -16.98
C CYS A 79 7.37 -4.94 -18.35
N HIS A 80 8.33 -4.04 -18.54
CA HIS A 80 8.66 -3.57 -19.89
C HIS A 80 9.42 -4.71 -20.58
N SER A 81 8.76 -5.41 -21.50
CA SER A 81 9.40 -6.43 -22.33
C SER A 81 10.12 -5.72 -23.47
N ASP A 82 11.28 -5.14 -23.17
CA ASP A 82 12.20 -4.67 -24.21
C ASP A 82 13.00 -5.84 -24.74
N ASP A 83 12.42 -6.59 -25.68
CA ASP A 83 13.19 -7.48 -26.54
C ASP A 83 12.84 -7.18 -28.00
N VAL A 84 13.26 -6.00 -28.46
CA VAL A 84 13.44 -5.74 -29.89
C VAL A 84 14.90 -6.08 -30.19
N THR A 85 15.20 -7.37 -30.33
CA THR A 85 16.46 -7.80 -30.92
C THR A 85 16.52 -7.20 -32.32
N SER A 86 17.30 -6.11 -32.43
CA SER A 86 17.78 -5.60 -33.70
C SER A 86 18.59 -6.71 -34.36
N GLY A 87 17.94 -7.47 -35.23
CA GLY A 87 18.60 -8.28 -36.25
C GLY A 87 19.29 -7.34 -37.24
N LYS A 88 20.50 -6.88 -36.88
CA LYS A 88 21.60 -6.69 -37.82
C LYS A 88 22.32 -8.05 -37.80
N ILE A 89 22.59 -8.76 -38.90
CA ILE A 89 23.04 -8.43 -40.25
C ILE A 89 22.63 -9.59 -41.15
#